data_AF-A0A377IYI1-F1
#
_entry.id   AF-A0A377IYI1-F1
#
_cell.length_a   1.000
_cell.length_b   1.000
_cell.length_c   1.000
_cell.angle_alpha   90.00
_cell.angle_beta   90.00
_cell.angle_gamma   90.00
#
_symmetry.space_group_name_H-M   'P 1'
#
loop_
_entity.id
_entity.type
_entity.pdbx_description
1 polymer ?
#
loop_
_entity_poly.entity_id
_entity_poly.type
_entity_poly.pdbx_seq_one_letter_code
_entity_poly.pdbx_strand_id
1 'polypeptide(L)'
;MNINDITVVFQGAFNAYIGEDKLDFKENLNNIRRILPGVKIILSTWEYSYVPDSFKFDKIIYNKDPGGLNGIKRREIDKANNINRQIISTYNGLNEVDTAYAIKLRTDCSLEHAGFIDYFKRFNRNTDRFVASCFFTIDPEIYEHMPFHISDWFQFGKTEKILESHRRFLAEKVIILEPWQIGLNFPKYHWTYGSKFASMNCIMFLDWYKNYIKYERVEQPDLGLLDAANKRASKKNKLKIMIDLVEPISNYWYPSRLRRFVIEVITRFTKFL
;
A
#
# COMPACT_ATOMS: atom_id res chain seq x y z
N MET A 1 -3.25 20.91 14.06
CA MET A 1 -3.30 20.16 12.79
C MET A 1 -4.17 20.95 11.85
N ASN A 2 -3.64 21.34 10.69
CA ASN A 2 -4.38 22.04 9.66
C ASN A 2 -5.03 21.01 8.73
N ILE A 3 -6.24 21.29 8.22
CA ILE A 3 -6.93 20.41 7.27
C ILE A 3 -6.13 20.29 5.97
N ASN A 4 -5.40 21.35 5.59
CA ASN A 4 -4.52 21.35 4.42
C ASN A 4 -3.31 20.41 4.56
N ASP A 5 -3.02 19.91 5.78
CA ASP A 5 -1.98 18.92 6.03
C ASP A 5 -2.49 17.47 5.87
N ILE A 6 -3.72 17.29 5.36
CA ILE A 6 -4.38 16.00 5.19
C ILE A 6 -4.56 15.71 3.69
N THR A 7 -4.30 14.48 3.27
CA THR A 7 -4.73 13.95 1.98
C THR A 7 -5.66 12.76 2.19
N VAL A 8 -6.78 12.72 1.44
CA VAL A 8 -7.67 11.56 1.42
C VAL A 8 -7.24 10.61 0.30
N VAL A 9 -7.08 9.33 0.63
CA VAL A 9 -6.77 8.26 -0.31
C VAL A 9 -7.94 7.28 -0.31
N PHE A 10 -8.71 7.30 -1.40
CA PHE A 10 -9.68 6.26 -1.70
C PHE A 10 -8.97 5.01 -2.23
N GLN A 11 -9.28 3.85 -1.67
CA GLN A 11 -8.66 2.58 -1.99
C GLN A 11 -9.71 1.55 -2.40
N GLY A 12 -9.56 0.95 -3.57
CA GLY A 12 -10.42 -0.16 -4.02
C GLY A 12 -10.93 0.02 -5.43
N ALA A 13 -11.80 -0.89 -5.86
CA ALA A 13 -12.43 -0.79 -7.17
C ALA A 13 -13.32 0.46 -7.22
N PHE A 14 -13.17 1.25 -8.28
CA PHE A 14 -14.04 2.40 -8.51
C PHE A 14 -15.41 1.93 -8.99
N ASN A 15 -16.45 2.49 -8.37
CA ASN A 15 -17.82 2.39 -8.83
C ASN A 15 -18.47 3.77 -8.65
N ALA A 16 -19.33 4.16 -9.59
CA ALA A 16 -20.09 5.40 -9.50
C ALA A 16 -21.06 5.39 -8.29
N TYR A 17 -21.37 4.20 -7.78
CA TYR A 17 -22.20 3.98 -6.61
C TYR A 17 -21.42 3.27 -5.50
N ILE A 18 -21.67 3.67 -4.26
CA ILE A 18 -21.01 3.19 -3.05
C ILE A 18 -21.92 2.19 -2.35
N GLY A 19 -21.35 1.03 -1.99
CA GLY A 19 -22.01 0.02 -1.17
C GLY A 19 -23.26 -0.59 -1.80
N GLU A 20 -23.99 -1.36 -1.01
CA GLU A 20 -25.26 -1.97 -1.43
C GLU A 20 -26.39 -0.95 -1.55
N ASP A 21 -26.31 0.14 -0.77
CA ASP A 21 -27.28 1.25 -0.76
C ASP A 21 -27.19 2.15 -2.00
N LYS A 22 -26.21 1.91 -2.88
CA LYS A 22 -25.96 2.64 -4.13
C LYS A 22 -25.91 4.16 -3.95
N LEU A 23 -25.22 4.64 -2.91
CA LEU A 23 -25.01 6.08 -2.72
C LEU A 23 -24.14 6.63 -3.85
N ASP A 24 -24.46 7.82 -4.35
CA ASP A 24 -23.69 8.45 -5.42
C ASP A 24 -22.26 8.81 -4.93
N PHE A 25 -21.25 8.25 -5.58
CA PHE A 25 -19.85 8.54 -5.25
C PHE A 25 -19.51 10.01 -5.45
N LYS A 26 -20.19 10.69 -6.39
CA LYS A 26 -20.01 12.13 -6.63
C LYS A 26 -20.46 12.94 -5.42
N GLU A 27 -21.55 12.52 -4.79
CA GLU A 27 -22.02 13.16 -3.56
C GLU A 27 -21.08 12.89 -2.39
N ASN A 28 -20.49 11.69 -2.31
CA ASN A 28 -19.44 11.41 -1.34
C ASN A 28 -18.21 12.31 -1.52
N LEU A 29 -17.77 12.55 -2.76
CA LEU A 29 -16.70 13.51 -3.05
C LEU A 29 -17.05 14.94 -2.62
N ASN A 30 -18.27 15.38 -2.91
CA ASN A 30 -18.75 16.70 -2.50
C ASN A 30 -18.77 16.83 -0.97
N ASN A 31 -19.26 15.81 -0.27
CA ASN A 31 -19.32 15.78 1.18
C ASN A 31 -17.94 15.81 1.81
N ILE A 32 -16.97 15.04 1.30
CA ILE A 32 -15.58 15.12 1.78
C ILE A 32 -15.03 16.54 1.63
N ARG A 33 -15.25 17.20 0.49
CA ARG A 33 -14.80 18.58 0.28
C ARG A 33 -15.51 19.60 1.18
N ARG A 34 -16.74 19.31 1.63
CA ARG A 34 -17.44 20.12 2.64
C ARG A 34 -16.89 19.90 4.04
N ILE A 35 -16.60 18.65 4.40
CA ILE A 35 -16.10 18.26 5.73
C ILE A 35 -14.63 18.68 5.91
N LEU A 36 -13.84 18.54 4.86
CA LEU A 36 -12.41 18.86 4.81
C LEU A 36 -12.13 19.82 3.64
N PRO A 37 -12.44 21.12 3.78
CA PRO A 37 -12.22 22.10 2.72
C PRO A 37 -10.75 22.17 2.29
N GLY A 38 -10.50 22.16 0.98
CA GLY A 38 -9.15 22.25 0.41
C GLY A 38 -8.34 20.95 0.43
N VAL A 39 -8.90 19.84 0.91
CA VAL A 39 -8.20 18.55 0.97
C VAL A 39 -7.89 18.00 -0.42
N LYS A 40 -6.69 17.44 -0.60
CA LYS A 40 -6.34 16.65 -1.79
C LYS A 40 -7.02 15.29 -1.69
N ILE A 41 -7.57 14.80 -2.81
CA ILE A 41 -8.23 13.49 -2.90
C ILE A 41 -7.55 12.65 -3.99
N ILE A 42 -6.96 11.54 -3.57
CA ILE A 42 -6.33 10.54 -4.44
C ILE A 42 -7.26 9.33 -4.54
N LEU A 43 -7.44 8.79 -5.75
CA LEU A 43 -8.07 7.49 -5.98
C LEU A 43 -7.01 6.46 -6.35
N SER A 44 -6.91 5.37 -5.58
CA SER A 44 -6.07 4.21 -5.87
C SER A 44 -6.96 3.02 -6.24
N THR A 45 -7.07 2.76 -7.54
CA THR A 45 -7.99 1.79 -8.18
C THR A 45 -7.24 0.83 -9.10
N TRP A 46 -7.92 0.02 -9.90
CA TRP A 46 -7.33 -1.02 -10.75
C TRP A 46 -7.14 -0.56 -12.19
N GLU A 47 -6.07 -1.00 -12.85
CA GLU A 47 -5.91 -0.89 -14.32
C GLU A 47 -7.21 -1.33 -15.02
N TYR A 48 -7.55 -0.64 -16.10
CA TYR A 48 -8.80 -0.83 -16.87
C TYR A 48 -10.10 -0.40 -16.18
N SER A 49 -10.06 0.12 -14.95
CA SER A 49 -11.22 0.78 -14.34
C SER A 49 -11.55 2.07 -15.10
N TYR A 50 -12.81 2.24 -15.49
CA TYR A 50 -13.27 3.50 -16.10
C TYR A 50 -13.69 4.48 -15.01
N VAL A 51 -13.01 5.64 -14.96
CA VAL A 51 -13.35 6.75 -14.05
C VAL A 51 -13.74 7.96 -14.91
N PRO A 52 -15.02 8.37 -14.91
CA PRO A 52 -15.45 9.52 -15.70
C PRO A 52 -14.81 10.82 -15.22
N ASP A 53 -14.50 11.73 -16.14
CA ASP A 53 -13.90 13.05 -15.86
C ASP A 53 -14.75 13.96 -14.95
N SER A 54 -16.03 13.61 -14.76
CA SER A 54 -16.94 14.29 -13.83
C SER A 54 -16.57 14.04 -12.36
N PHE A 55 -15.82 12.98 -12.05
CA PHE A 55 -15.31 12.68 -10.71
C PHE A 55 -13.95 13.35 -10.51
N LYS A 56 -13.93 14.46 -9.76
CA LYS A 56 -12.76 15.31 -9.59
C LYS A 56 -11.84 14.80 -8.47
N PHE A 57 -10.89 13.95 -8.84
CA PHE A 57 -9.74 13.57 -8.04
C PHE A 57 -8.52 14.43 -8.38
N ASP A 58 -7.67 14.67 -7.39
CA ASP A 58 -6.39 15.36 -7.57
C ASP A 58 -5.34 14.42 -8.20
N LYS A 59 -5.44 13.11 -7.94
CA LYS A 59 -4.65 12.07 -8.60
C LYS A 59 -5.41 10.75 -8.68
N ILE A 60 -5.21 9.99 -9.75
CA ILE A 60 -5.72 8.62 -9.90
C ILE A 60 -4.53 7.68 -10.15
N ILE A 61 -4.48 6.60 -9.39
CA ILE A 61 -3.45 5.56 -9.46
C ILE A 61 -4.13 4.28 -9.94
N TYR A 62 -3.63 3.73 -11.05
CA TYR A 62 -4.12 2.50 -11.64
C TYR A 62 -3.16 1.35 -11.31
N ASN A 63 -3.59 0.48 -10.41
CA ASN A 63 -2.82 -0.65 -9.90
C ASN A 63 -3.06 -1.91 -10.75
N LYS A 64 -2.02 -2.72 -10.94
CA LYS A 64 -2.20 -4.10 -11.42
C LYS A 64 -2.88 -4.93 -10.34
N ASP A 65 -3.94 -5.64 -10.70
CA ASP A 65 -4.61 -6.55 -9.76
C ASP A 65 -3.69 -7.74 -9.43
N PRO A 66 -3.28 -7.93 -8.15
CA PRO A 66 -2.47 -9.07 -7.74
C PRO A 66 -3.25 -10.39 -7.64
N GLY A 67 -4.57 -10.36 -7.84
CA GLY A 67 -5.46 -11.49 -7.60
C GLY A 67 -5.86 -11.61 -6.13
N GLY A 68 -6.84 -12.48 -5.89
CA GLY A 68 -7.26 -12.86 -4.53
C GLY A 68 -6.39 -13.96 -3.96
N LEU A 69 -6.25 -13.98 -2.63
CA LEU A 69 -5.69 -15.10 -1.89
C LEU A 69 -6.78 -16.11 -1.53
N ASN A 70 -6.41 -17.32 -1.12
CA ASN A 70 -7.38 -18.27 -0.56
C ASN A 70 -8.07 -17.68 0.68
N GLY A 71 -9.28 -18.15 0.95
CA GLY A 71 -10.05 -17.76 2.12
C GLY A 71 -9.31 -18.15 3.40
N ILE A 72 -9.18 -17.19 4.32
CA ILE A 72 -8.51 -17.38 5.61
C ILE A 72 -9.49 -17.81 6.72
N LYS A 73 -10.79 -17.68 6.46
CA LYS A 73 -11.83 -18.08 7.42
C LYS A 73 -12.05 -19.58 7.36
N ARG A 74 -12.12 -20.21 8.53
CA ARG A 74 -12.28 -21.68 8.70
C ARG A 74 -13.43 -22.30 7.92
N ARG A 75 -14.51 -21.54 7.67
CA ARG A 75 -15.73 -21.99 6.98
C ARG A 75 -15.89 -21.40 5.57
N GLU A 76 -14.95 -20.59 5.10
CA GLU A 76 -15.04 -19.90 3.81
C GLU A 76 -13.73 -19.98 3.01
N ILE A 77 -13.06 -21.14 3.04
CA ILE A 77 -11.77 -21.37 2.36
C ILE A 77 -11.86 -21.08 0.85
N ASP A 78 -13.03 -21.34 0.25
CA ASP A 78 -13.28 -21.15 -1.18
C ASP A 78 -13.55 -19.70 -1.58
N LYS A 79 -13.74 -18.80 -0.61
CA LYS A 79 -13.93 -17.37 -0.89
C LYS A 79 -12.58 -16.67 -0.98
N ALA A 80 -12.29 -16.13 -2.16
CA ALA A 80 -11.08 -15.36 -2.38
C ALA A 80 -11.01 -14.15 -1.43
N ASN A 81 -9.90 -14.03 -0.72
CA ASN A 81 -9.61 -12.93 0.18
C ASN A 81 -8.89 -11.79 -0.57
N ASN A 82 -9.22 -10.54 -0.22
CA ASN A 82 -8.77 -9.34 -0.92
C ASN A 82 -7.56 -8.63 -0.27
N ILE A 83 -6.86 -9.25 0.68
CA ILE A 83 -5.75 -8.64 1.42
C ILE A 83 -4.66 -8.14 0.48
N ASN A 84 -4.21 -8.94 -0.50
CA ASN A 84 -3.18 -8.49 -1.46
C ASN A 84 -3.62 -7.26 -2.24
N ARG A 85 -4.89 -7.23 -2.65
CA ARG A 85 -5.49 -6.07 -3.31
C ARG A 85 -5.47 -4.84 -2.40
N GLN A 86 -5.91 -5.00 -1.16
CA GLN A 86 -5.91 -3.90 -0.18
C GLN A 86 -4.48 -3.39 0.09
N ILE A 87 -3.50 -4.26 0.24
CA ILE A 87 -2.10 -3.90 0.47
C ILE A 87 -1.55 -3.07 -0.69
N ILE A 88 -1.65 -3.57 -1.92
CA ILE A 88 -1.07 -2.89 -3.09
C ILE A 88 -1.71 -1.54 -3.31
N SER A 89 -3.05 -1.48 -3.33
CA SER A 89 -3.77 -0.24 -3.59
C SER A 89 -3.62 0.77 -2.44
N THR A 90 -3.57 0.34 -1.17
CA THR A 90 -3.25 1.23 -0.03
C THR A 90 -1.83 1.76 -0.14
N TYR A 91 -0.85 0.89 -0.35
CA TYR A 91 0.57 1.28 -0.39
C TYR A 91 0.85 2.28 -1.51
N ASN A 92 0.41 1.98 -2.73
CA ASN A 92 0.62 2.88 -3.87
C ASN A 92 -0.15 4.19 -3.68
N GLY A 93 -1.37 4.14 -3.14
CA GLY A 93 -2.15 5.33 -2.78
C GLY A 93 -1.44 6.25 -1.79
N LEU A 94 -0.94 5.69 -0.69
CA LEU A 94 -0.23 6.44 0.35
C LEU A 94 1.16 6.90 -0.10
N ASN A 95 1.80 6.21 -1.05
CA ASN A 95 3.10 6.63 -1.59
C ASN A 95 3.02 7.95 -2.37
N GLU A 96 1.83 8.32 -2.86
CA GLU A 96 1.57 9.57 -3.55
C GLU A 96 1.11 10.72 -2.64
N VAL A 97 1.02 10.47 -1.34
CA VAL A 97 0.65 11.50 -0.35
C VAL A 97 1.89 12.34 -0.02
N ASP A 98 1.78 13.65 -0.24
CA ASP A 98 2.82 14.64 0.06
C ASP A 98 2.52 15.49 1.32
N THR A 99 1.39 15.22 1.98
CA THR A 99 0.97 15.89 3.21
C THR A 99 1.36 15.08 4.45
N ALA A 100 1.39 15.75 5.61
CA ALA A 100 1.84 15.13 6.86
C ALA A 100 0.89 14.04 7.37
N TYR A 101 -0.40 14.12 7.04
CA TYR A 101 -1.43 13.18 7.48
C TYR A 101 -2.20 12.61 6.30
N ALA A 102 -2.60 11.34 6.41
CA ALA A 102 -3.43 10.70 5.41
C ALA A 102 -4.70 10.12 6.04
N ILE A 103 -5.81 10.21 5.31
CA ILE A 103 -6.97 9.35 5.51
C ILE A 103 -6.90 8.25 4.46
N LYS A 104 -6.78 6.99 4.88
CA LYS A 104 -7.07 5.85 4.01
C LYS A 104 -8.54 5.49 4.18
N LEU A 105 -9.29 5.53 3.11
CA LEU A 105 -10.72 5.21 3.05
C LEU A 105 -10.96 4.19 1.93
N ARG A 106 -11.80 3.18 2.14
CA ARG A 106 -12.19 2.32 1.01
C ARG A 106 -13.15 3.04 0.06
N THR A 107 -13.18 2.64 -1.22
CA THR A 107 -14.10 3.22 -2.21
C THR A 107 -15.57 2.95 -1.93
N ASP A 108 -15.88 1.96 -1.10
CA ASP A 108 -17.22 1.63 -0.61
C ASP A 108 -17.56 2.31 0.74
N CYS A 109 -16.76 3.28 1.20
CA CYS A 109 -16.98 4.02 2.43
C CYS A 109 -17.22 5.52 2.19
N SER A 110 -17.99 6.15 3.08
CA SER A 110 -18.22 7.59 3.12
C SER A 110 -17.76 8.20 4.44
N LEU A 111 -17.52 9.52 4.45
CA LEU A 111 -17.19 10.29 5.63
C LEU A 111 -18.30 11.30 5.91
N GLU A 112 -18.79 11.35 7.14
CA GLU A 112 -19.88 12.26 7.53
C GLU A 112 -19.39 13.50 8.29
N HIS A 113 -18.31 13.38 9.07
CA HIS A 113 -17.76 14.49 9.85
C HIS A 113 -16.27 14.31 10.19
N ALA A 114 -15.60 15.40 10.57
CA ALA A 114 -14.16 15.44 10.91
C ALA A 114 -13.83 15.20 12.40
N GLY A 115 -14.79 14.73 13.22
CA GLY A 115 -14.61 14.57 14.67
C GLY A 115 -13.43 13.67 15.09
N PHE A 116 -12.98 12.75 14.21
CA PHE A 116 -11.79 11.92 14.43
C PHE A 116 -10.52 12.75 14.70
N ILE A 117 -10.44 13.99 14.21
CA ILE A 117 -9.31 14.90 14.45
C ILE A 117 -9.20 15.23 15.94
N ASP A 118 -10.31 15.46 16.63
CA ASP A 118 -10.30 15.83 18.04
C ASP A 118 -10.01 14.62 18.94
N TYR A 119 -10.51 13.43 18.57
CA TYR A 119 -10.09 12.17 19.18
C TYR A 119 -8.59 11.94 19.01
N PHE A 120 -8.06 12.14 17.80
CA PHE A 120 -6.63 12.02 17.54
C PHE A 120 -5.83 12.99 18.42
N LYS A 121 -6.18 14.28 18.48
CA LYS A 121 -5.50 15.25 19.35
C LYS A 121 -5.56 14.86 20.83
N ARG A 122 -6.72 14.37 21.29
CA ARG A 122 -6.94 14.00 22.70
C ARG A 122 -6.11 12.79 23.11
N PHE A 123 -6.09 11.75 22.26
CA PHE A 123 -5.55 10.45 22.61
C PHE A 123 -4.19 10.14 21.98
N ASN A 124 -3.66 11.01 21.12
CA ASN A 124 -2.31 10.84 20.55
C ASN A 124 -1.20 11.58 21.32
N ARG A 125 -1.41 11.89 22.62
CA ARG A 125 -0.40 12.55 23.45
C ARG A 125 0.84 11.64 23.60
N ASN A 126 1.98 12.10 23.07
CA ASN A 126 3.32 11.49 23.17
C ASN A 126 3.50 10.11 22.50
N THR A 127 2.72 9.79 21.46
CA THR A 127 2.78 8.48 20.80
C THR A 127 2.60 8.57 19.28
N ASP A 128 3.00 7.52 18.57
CA ASP A 128 2.79 7.33 17.13
C ASP A 128 1.48 6.52 16.86
N ARG A 129 0.33 6.95 17.40
CA ARG A 129 -0.95 6.24 17.17
C ARG A 129 -1.55 6.65 15.82
N PHE A 130 -2.38 5.77 15.26
CA PHE A 130 -3.32 6.09 14.19
C PHE A 130 -4.73 5.69 14.63
N VAL A 131 -5.75 6.33 14.07
CA VAL A 131 -7.16 6.02 14.33
C VAL A 131 -7.60 4.95 13.32
N ALA A 132 -8.34 3.95 13.78
CA ALA A 132 -8.98 2.96 12.92
C ALA A 132 -10.45 2.78 13.31
N SER A 133 -11.25 2.23 12.40
CA SER A 133 -12.65 1.87 12.70
C SER A 133 -12.72 0.65 13.62
N CYS A 134 -13.72 0.60 14.50
CA CYS A 134 -14.01 -0.59 15.29
C CYS A 134 -14.63 -1.73 14.44
N PHE A 135 -15.35 -1.40 13.36
CA PHE A 135 -15.88 -2.40 12.44
C PHE A 135 -14.75 -3.15 11.76
N PHE A 136 -14.70 -4.48 11.89
CA PHE A 136 -13.59 -5.32 11.44
C PHE A 136 -12.24 -5.05 12.14
N THR A 137 -12.23 -4.37 13.28
CA THR A 137 -11.13 -4.53 14.25
C THR A 137 -11.53 -5.66 15.19
N ILE A 138 -10.98 -6.85 14.94
CA ILE A 138 -11.46 -8.09 15.55
C ILE A 138 -10.87 -8.25 16.94
N ASP A 139 -11.75 -8.51 17.91
CA ASP A 139 -11.34 -9.00 19.22
C ASP A 139 -10.90 -10.48 19.10
N PRO A 140 -9.62 -10.79 19.36
CA PRO A 140 -9.11 -12.15 19.25
C PRO A 140 -9.65 -13.12 20.31
N GLU A 141 -10.31 -12.62 21.35
CA GLU A 141 -10.78 -13.46 22.46
C GLU A 141 -12.18 -14.03 22.21
N ILE A 142 -12.89 -13.57 21.17
CA ILE A 142 -14.31 -13.89 20.98
C ILE A 142 -14.56 -14.95 19.91
N TYR A 143 -14.83 -14.56 18.65
CA TYR A 143 -15.37 -15.50 17.64
C TYR A 143 -14.37 -15.89 16.55
N GLU A 144 -13.68 -14.91 15.98
CA GLU A 144 -12.82 -15.13 14.81
C GLU A 144 -11.37 -15.44 15.22
N HIS A 145 -11.00 -15.21 16.49
CA HIS A 145 -9.67 -15.49 17.05
C HIS A 145 -8.50 -14.98 16.20
N MET A 146 -8.65 -13.77 15.63
CA MET A 146 -7.66 -13.15 14.75
C MET A 146 -6.92 -12.02 15.47
N PRO A 147 -5.80 -12.30 16.18
CA PRO A 147 -5.04 -11.25 16.84
C PRO A 147 -4.43 -10.28 15.82
N PHE A 148 -4.38 -9.00 16.19
CA PHE A 148 -3.83 -7.90 15.39
C PHE A 148 -4.61 -7.57 14.09
N HIS A 149 -5.85 -8.05 13.94
CA HIS A 149 -6.69 -7.66 12.82
C HIS A 149 -7.32 -6.28 13.07
N ILE A 150 -6.74 -5.25 12.46
CA ILE A 150 -7.25 -3.88 12.47
C ILE A 150 -8.08 -3.64 11.22
N SER A 151 -9.19 -2.92 11.35
CA SER A 151 -10.06 -2.55 10.24
C SER A 151 -9.29 -1.92 9.08
N ASP A 152 -9.54 -2.41 7.87
CA ASP A 152 -9.06 -1.79 6.64
C ASP A 152 -10.02 -0.69 6.14
N TRP A 153 -11.19 -0.48 6.74
CA TRP A 153 -12.18 0.45 6.18
C TRP A 153 -11.77 1.91 6.29
N PHE A 154 -11.24 2.30 7.45
CA PHE A 154 -10.82 3.65 7.75
C PHE A 154 -9.56 3.63 8.59
N GLN A 155 -8.55 4.39 8.18
CA GLN A 155 -7.34 4.63 8.94
C GLN A 155 -6.90 6.10 8.82
N PHE A 156 -6.55 6.75 9.92
CA PHE A 156 -6.09 8.14 9.96
C PHE A 156 -4.87 8.33 10.86
N GLY A 157 -3.81 8.93 10.33
CA GLY A 157 -2.59 9.21 11.09
C GLY A 157 -1.50 9.84 10.25
N LYS A 158 -0.29 9.96 10.81
CA LYS A 158 0.88 10.39 10.05
C LYS A 158 1.16 9.41 8.91
N THR A 159 1.38 9.92 7.71
CA THR A 159 1.53 9.10 6.49
C THR A 159 2.62 8.04 6.64
N GLU A 160 3.78 8.42 7.19
CA GLU A 160 4.91 7.51 7.40
C GLU A 160 4.58 6.39 8.41
N LYS A 161 3.67 6.63 9.35
CA LYS A 161 3.31 5.69 10.42
C LYS A 161 2.33 4.62 9.97
N ILE A 162 1.43 4.93 9.04
CA ILE A 162 0.55 3.92 8.42
C ILE A 162 1.41 2.92 7.62
N LEU A 163 2.37 3.41 6.82
CA LEU A 163 3.31 2.57 6.06
C LEU A 163 4.28 1.78 6.97
N GLU A 164 4.76 2.40 8.04
CA GLU A 164 5.57 1.73 9.07
C GLU A 164 4.80 0.60 9.75
N SER A 165 3.52 0.79 10.08
CA SER A 165 2.68 -0.23 10.72
C SER A 165 2.55 -1.50 9.88
N HIS A 166 2.42 -1.36 8.55
CA HIS A 166 2.41 -2.51 7.63
C HIS A 166 3.76 -3.26 7.62
N ARG A 167 4.87 -2.53 7.51
CA ARG A 167 6.22 -3.14 7.56
C ARG A 167 6.50 -3.80 8.90
N ARG A 168 6.00 -3.22 9.98
CA ARG A 168 6.11 -3.75 11.33
C ARG A 168 5.32 -5.04 11.48
N PHE A 169 4.07 -5.10 11.01
CA PHE A 169 3.29 -6.34 10.99
C PHE A 169 4.01 -7.47 10.24
N LEU A 170 4.52 -7.18 9.02
CA LEU A 170 5.27 -8.18 8.25
C LEU A 170 6.55 -8.63 8.97
N ALA A 171 7.19 -7.78 9.75
CA ALA A 171 8.40 -8.12 10.49
C ALA A 171 8.11 -8.92 11.77
N GLU A 172 7.08 -8.53 12.53
CA GLU A 172 6.76 -9.08 13.85
C GLU A 172 5.90 -10.35 13.79
N LYS A 173 5.12 -10.55 12.71
CA LYS A 173 4.07 -11.59 12.64
C LYS A 173 4.23 -12.58 11.49
N VAL A 174 5.05 -12.27 10.50
CA VAL A 174 5.19 -13.07 9.27
C VAL A 174 6.67 -13.32 9.01
N ILE A 175 7.05 -14.51 8.55
CA ILE A 175 8.41 -14.80 8.06
C ILE A 175 8.33 -14.96 6.55
N ILE A 176 8.94 -14.03 5.80
CA ILE A 176 8.95 -14.08 4.34
C ILE A 176 10.21 -14.81 3.89
N LEU A 177 10.05 -16.02 3.35
CA LEU A 177 11.14 -16.85 2.85
C LEU A 177 11.05 -17.03 1.35
N GLU A 178 12.20 -17.19 0.71
CA GLU A 178 12.33 -17.53 -0.70
C GLU A 178 12.04 -19.02 -0.90
N PRO A 179 11.57 -19.44 -2.09
CA PRO A 179 11.22 -20.84 -2.34
C PRO A 179 12.34 -21.82 -1.98
N TRP A 180 13.60 -21.50 -2.34
CA TRP A 180 14.75 -22.35 -2.01
C TRP A 180 15.05 -22.40 -0.51
N GLN A 181 14.76 -21.34 0.26
CA GLN A 181 14.95 -21.34 1.72
C GLN A 181 13.97 -22.29 2.41
N ILE A 182 12.84 -22.61 1.78
CA ILE A 182 11.82 -23.55 2.29
C ILE A 182 11.76 -24.86 1.49
N GLY A 183 12.78 -25.16 0.68
CA GLY A 183 12.89 -26.41 -0.08
C GLY A 183 11.90 -26.55 -1.24
N LEU A 184 11.24 -25.47 -1.65
CA LEU A 184 10.36 -25.45 -2.83
C LEU A 184 11.15 -25.13 -4.08
N ASN A 185 10.97 -25.97 -5.11
CA ASN A 185 11.41 -25.71 -6.46
C ASN A 185 10.18 -25.55 -7.36
N PHE A 186 10.14 -24.48 -8.16
CA PHE A 186 9.04 -24.22 -9.09
C PHE A 186 9.55 -24.24 -10.54
N PRO A 187 9.72 -25.42 -11.18
CA PRO A 187 10.29 -25.55 -12.52
C PRO A 187 9.57 -24.72 -13.58
N LYS A 188 8.24 -24.62 -13.50
CA LYS A 188 7.41 -23.81 -14.40
C LYS A 188 7.71 -22.29 -14.31
N TYR A 189 8.21 -21.83 -13.18
CA TYR A 189 8.50 -20.41 -12.90
C TYR A 189 9.99 -20.12 -12.80
N HIS A 190 10.85 -21.00 -13.37
CA HIS A 190 12.30 -20.87 -13.27
C HIS A 190 12.82 -19.51 -13.79
N TRP A 191 12.14 -18.92 -14.77
CA TRP A 191 12.45 -17.60 -15.30
C TRP A 191 12.26 -16.46 -14.27
N THR A 192 11.38 -16.64 -13.29
CA THR A 192 11.09 -15.64 -12.25
C THR A 192 12.25 -15.50 -11.25
N TYR A 193 13.00 -16.58 -11.00
CA TYR A 193 14.16 -16.58 -10.09
C TYR A 193 15.29 -15.65 -10.57
N GLY A 194 15.47 -15.53 -11.89
CA GLY A 194 16.43 -14.61 -12.50
C GLY A 194 15.85 -13.25 -12.88
N SER A 195 14.54 -13.02 -12.68
CA SER A 195 13.86 -11.83 -13.18
C SER A 195 14.21 -10.62 -12.31
N LYS A 196 14.95 -9.66 -12.89
CA LYS A 196 15.21 -8.35 -12.26
C LYS A 196 13.92 -7.61 -11.94
N PHE A 197 12.92 -7.71 -12.81
CA PHE A 197 11.61 -7.09 -12.58
C PHE A 197 10.91 -7.69 -11.36
N ALA A 198 10.78 -9.02 -11.30
CA ALA A 198 10.16 -9.69 -10.16
C ALA A 198 10.95 -9.44 -8.87
N SER A 199 12.29 -9.52 -8.94
CA SER A 199 13.17 -9.22 -7.81
C SER A 199 12.96 -7.82 -7.27
N MET A 200 12.75 -6.80 -8.11
CA MET A 200 12.57 -5.43 -7.62
C MET A 200 11.13 -5.11 -7.22
N ASN A 201 10.15 -5.77 -7.81
CA ASN A 201 8.73 -5.54 -7.56
C ASN A 201 8.23 -6.23 -6.28
N CYS A 202 8.84 -7.33 -5.86
CA CYS A 202 8.43 -8.09 -4.67
C CYS A 202 9.18 -7.66 -3.40
N ILE A 203 8.54 -7.87 -2.24
CA ILE A 203 9.21 -7.91 -0.94
C ILE A 203 9.89 -9.29 -0.83
N MET A 204 11.22 -9.29 -0.89
CA MET A 204 12.04 -10.52 -0.80
C MET A 204 12.54 -10.73 0.63
N PHE A 205 13.11 -11.89 0.93
CA PHE A 205 13.65 -12.20 2.25
C PHE A 205 14.58 -11.10 2.78
N LEU A 206 15.49 -10.58 1.96
CA LEU A 206 16.39 -9.50 2.38
C LEU A 206 15.66 -8.18 2.70
N ASP A 207 14.54 -7.88 2.03
CA ASP A 207 13.72 -6.71 2.37
C ASP A 207 13.01 -6.91 3.71
N TRP A 208 12.52 -8.13 3.96
CA TRP A 208 11.91 -8.54 5.22
C TRP A 208 12.91 -8.54 6.37
N TYR A 209 14.08 -9.17 6.19
CA TYR A 209 15.12 -9.31 7.19
C TYR A 209 15.58 -7.96 7.73
N LYS A 210 15.74 -6.96 6.85
CA LYS A 210 16.06 -5.59 7.26
C LYS A 210 14.97 -4.96 8.14
N ASN A 211 13.70 -5.20 7.85
CA ASN A 211 12.59 -4.74 8.69
C ASN A 211 12.56 -5.50 10.02
N TYR A 212 12.76 -6.82 9.99
CA TYR A 212 12.87 -7.67 11.18
C TYR A 212 13.92 -7.16 12.15
N ILE A 213 15.18 -6.97 11.72
CA ILE A 213 16.24 -6.42 12.58
C ILE A 213 15.85 -5.06 13.18
N LYS A 214 15.25 -4.17 12.38
CA LYS A 214 14.82 -2.84 12.83
C LYS A 214 13.73 -2.92 13.91
N TYR A 215 12.67 -3.68 13.66
CA TYR A 215 11.46 -3.65 14.50
C TYR A 215 11.58 -4.55 15.73
N GLU A 216 12.20 -5.72 15.59
CA GLU A 216 12.46 -6.65 16.71
C GLU A 216 13.70 -6.25 17.53
N ARG A 217 14.38 -5.16 17.13
CA ARG A 217 15.58 -4.62 17.80
C ARG A 217 16.64 -5.69 18.05
N VAL A 218 16.89 -6.52 17.05
CA VAL A 218 17.82 -7.65 17.14
C VAL A 218 19.23 -7.15 17.44
N GLU A 219 19.76 -7.53 18.59
CA GLU A 219 21.06 -7.05 19.09
C GLU A 219 22.25 -7.66 18.34
N GLN A 220 22.11 -8.89 17.82
CA GLN A 220 23.15 -9.63 17.10
C GLN A 220 22.63 -10.14 15.75
N PRO A 221 22.53 -9.27 14.73
CA PRO A 221 22.12 -9.67 13.39
C PRO A 221 23.21 -10.51 12.69
N ASP A 222 22.80 -11.34 11.73
CA ASP A 222 23.72 -11.92 10.75
C ASP A 222 24.24 -10.79 9.86
N LEU A 223 25.54 -10.51 9.97
CA LEU A 223 26.18 -9.38 9.31
C LEU A 223 26.22 -9.55 7.78
N GLY A 224 26.30 -10.77 7.27
CA GLY A 224 26.29 -11.05 5.84
C GLY A 224 24.92 -10.78 5.22
N LEU A 225 23.85 -11.24 5.89
CA LEU A 225 22.48 -10.96 5.46
C LEU A 225 22.12 -9.49 5.59
N LEU A 226 22.56 -8.82 6.66
CA LEU A 226 22.31 -7.40 6.86
C LEU A 226 23.02 -6.54 5.81
N ASP A 227 24.28 -6.85 5.47
CA ASP A 227 25.01 -6.17 4.38
C ASP A 227 24.31 -6.37 3.03
N ALA A 228 23.91 -7.60 2.69
CA ALA A 228 23.18 -7.90 1.46
C ALA A 228 21.83 -7.16 1.41
N ALA A 229 21.10 -7.11 2.52
CA ALA A 229 19.86 -6.36 2.64
C ALA A 229 20.04 -4.85 2.49
N ASN A 230 21.14 -4.29 3.01
CA ASN A 230 21.48 -2.89 2.86
C ASN A 230 21.85 -2.52 1.41
N LYS A 231 22.67 -3.34 0.74
CA LYS A 231 23.00 -3.19 -0.68
C LYS A 231 21.74 -3.22 -1.54
N ARG A 232 20.83 -4.14 -1.25
CA ARG A 232 19.54 -4.25 -1.94
C ARG A 232 18.63 -3.05 -1.71
N ALA A 233 18.50 -2.57 -0.47
CA ALA A 233 17.72 -1.38 -0.15
C ALA A 233 18.25 -0.14 -0.90
N SER A 234 19.58 0.01 -0.98
CA SER A 234 20.21 1.08 -1.77
C SER A 234 19.85 0.99 -3.26
N LYS A 235 19.88 -0.21 -3.84
CA LYS A 235 19.47 -0.44 -5.23
C LYS A 235 18.00 -0.11 -5.48
N LYS A 236 17.09 -0.47 -4.56
CA LYS A 236 15.66 -0.12 -4.63
C LYS A 236 15.44 1.39 -4.54
N ASN A 237 16.15 2.08 -3.66
CA ASN A 237 16.07 3.53 -3.54
C ASN A 237 16.57 4.24 -4.80
N LYS A 238 17.70 3.83 -5.38
CA LYS A 238 18.19 4.37 -6.66
C LYS A 238 17.18 4.18 -7.79
N LEU A 239 16.58 2.99 -7.88
CA LEU A 239 15.54 2.72 -8.88
C LEU A 239 14.30 3.59 -8.67
N LYS A 240 13.85 3.76 -7.43
CA LYS A 240 12.71 4.63 -7.09
C LYS A 240 12.96 6.06 -7.55
N ILE A 241 14.11 6.64 -7.19
CA ILE A 241 14.50 8.00 -7.62
C ILE A 241 14.51 8.12 -9.15
N MET A 242 15.04 7.13 -9.86
CA MET A 242 15.04 7.14 -11.34
C MET A 242 13.63 7.05 -11.94
N ILE A 243 12.74 6.27 -11.33
CA ILE A 243 11.34 6.18 -11.74
C ILE A 243 10.67 7.54 -11.52
N ASP A 244 10.80 8.12 -10.33
CA ASP A 244 10.19 9.40 -9.95
C ASP A 244 10.66 10.57 -10.86
N LEU A 245 11.89 10.51 -11.39
CA LEU A 245 12.41 11.51 -12.34
C LEU A 245 11.84 11.37 -13.76
N VAL A 246 11.54 10.14 -14.19
CA VAL A 246 11.05 9.85 -15.55
C VAL A 246 9.52 9.90 -15.60
N GLU A 247 8.86 9.62 -14.49
CA GLU A 247 7.40 9.54 -14.37
C GLU A 247 6.65 10.80 -14.88
N PRO A 248 7.09 12.05 -14.60
CA PRO A 248 6.40 13.25 -15.09
C PRO A 248 6.43 13.41 -16.62
N ILE A 249 7.47 12.90 -17.27
CA ILE A 249 7.70 13.01 -18.72
C ILE A 249 7.19 11.76 -19.46
N SER A 250 7.03 10.65 -18.73
CA SER A 250 6.57 9.37 -19.28
C SER A 250 5.17 9.42 -19.90
N ASN A 251 4.33 10.36 -19.43
CA ASN A 251 2.98 10.61 -19.97
C ASN A 251 2.97 11.39 -21.30
N TYR A 252 4.03 12.14 -21.62
CA TYR A 252 4.10 12.94 -22.85
C TYR A 252 4.66 12.18 -24.06
N TRP A 253 5.31 11.02 -23.86
CA TRP A 253 6.22 10.46 -24.87
C TRP A 253 6.03 9.00 -25.29
N TYR A 254 5.03 8.22 -24.83
CA TYR A 254 5.14 6.76 -25.02
C TYR A 254 3.91 5.91 -25.37
N PRO A 255 4.00 5.19 -26.52
CA PRO A 255 3.56 3.81 -26.72
C PRO A 255 4.59 2.77 -26.21
N SER A 256 4.12 1.56 -25.91
CA SER A 256 4.76 0.47 -25.13
C SER A 256 6.12 -0.09 -25.59
N ARG A 257 6.64 0.20 -26.79
CA ARG A 257 7.89 -0.39 -27.32
C ARG A 257 9.14 0.35 -26.87
N LEU A 258 9.14 1.67 -26.94
CA LEU A 258 10.31 2.47 -26.65
C LEU A 258 10.49 2.58 -25.10
N ARG A 259 9.42 2.45 -24.28
CA ARG A 259 9.50 2.34 -22.79
C ARG A 259 10.29 1.09 -22.40
N ARG A 260 10.07 0.00 -23.13
CA ARG A 260 10.83 -1.25 -23.02
C ARG A 260 12.31 -1.02 -23.37
N PHE A 261 12.58 -0.28 -24.43
CA PHE A 261 13.93 0.12 -24.83
C PHE A 261 14.63 1.02 -23.80
N VAL A 262 13.97 2.06 -23.28
CA VAL A 262 14.53 2.96 -22.25
C VAL A 262 14.80 2.21 -20.94
N ILE A 263 13.88 1.34 -20.51
CA ILE A 263 14.10 0.45 -19.36
C ILE A 263 15.28 -0.50 -19.66
N GLU A 264 15.40 -1.08 -20.85
CA GLU A 264 16.56 -1.89 -21.25
C GLU A 264 17.88 -1.10 -21.23
N VAL A 265 17.87 0.15 -21.71
CA VAL A 265 19.03 1.05 -21.72
C VAL A 265 19.43 1.42 -20.29
N ILE A 266 18.49 1.83 -19.44
CA ILE A 266 18.71 2.09 -18.01
C ILE A 266 19.24 0.83 -17.28
N THR A 267 18.69 -0.34 -17.63
CA THR A 267 19.12 -1.63 -17.07
C THR A 267 20.49 -2.08 -17.62
N ARG A 268 20.93 -1.56 -18.77
CA ARG A 268 22.27 -1.76 -19.35
C ARG A 268 23.30 -0.80 -18.74
N PHE A 269 22.96 0.45 -18.49
CA PHE A 269 23.87 1.41 -17.83
C PHE A 269 24.16 1.04 -16.35
N THR A 270 23.21 0.39 -15.68
CA THR A 270 23.41 -0.22 -14.36
C THR A 270 24.26 -1.50 -14.37
N LYS A 271 24.85 -1.92 -15.50
CA LYS A 271 25.90 -2.96 -15.53
C LYS A 271 27.30 -2.42 -15.19
N PHE A 272 27.49 -1.10 -15.13
CA PHE A 272 28.79 -0.45 -14.89
C PHE A 272 28.89 0.29 -13.53
N LEU A 273 27.93 0.09 -12.63
CA LEU A 273 27.88 0.59 -11.24
C LEU A 273 27.41 -0.54 -10.30
#